data_AF-F2ULC7-F1
#
_entry.id   AF-F2ULC7-F1
#
_cell.length_a   1.000
_cell.length_b   1.000
_cell.length_c   1.000
_cell.angle_alpha   90.00
_cell.angle_beta   90.00
_cell.angle_gamma   90.00
#
_symmetry.space_group_name_H-M   'P 1'
#
loop_
_entity.id
_entity.type
_entity.pdbx_description
1 polymer ?
#
loop_
_entity_poly.entity_id
_entity_poly.type
_entity_poly.pdbx_seq_one_letter_code
_entity_poly.pdbx_strand_id
1 'polypeptide(L)'
;MEDGSCPYEVLGVPTTATEAEIRKAYKKLALKYHPDKNPDDPETAEKMFRRAVMASEMLLDATAKAAYDKVLKARQAARVRSEKMDAEHRKAREDLEAREQAHKRSKTAAETLQRDLEAQIRRLRAEGARKLQEEEDRFREMLRTVNRGDQDATVVKSDFSEDFEAKVLARMRAHGHARREHMQQQQQQQAA
;
A
#
# COMPACT_ATOMS: atom_id res chain seq x y z
N MET A 1 -4.45 32.13 -36.08
CA MET A 1 -4.99 30.97 -36.84
C MET A 1 -6.24 30.50 -36.10
N GLU A 2 -7.41 30.67 -36.71
CA GLU A 2 -8.72 30.46 -36.06
C GLU A 2 -9.03 28.98 -35.73
N ASP A 3 -8.29 28.03 -36.32
CA ASP A 3 -8.60 26.59 -36.23
C ASP A 3 -7.59 25.76 -35.41
N GLY A 4 -6.63 26.37 -34.71
CA GLY A 4 -5.63 25.64 -33.89
C GLY A 4 -4.72 24.64 -34.65
N SER A 5 -4.79 24.63 -35.97
CA SER A 5 -4.07 23.70 -36.85
C SER A 5 -2.60 24.09 -37.02
N CYS A 6 -1.71 23.11 -36.96
CA CYS A 6 -0.26 23.32 -37.08
C CYS A 6 0.12 23.71 -38.52
N PRO A 7 0.93 24.77 -38.74
CA PRO A 7 1.36 25.20 -40.08
C PRO A 7 2.09 24.12 -40.87
N TYR A 8 2.85 23.26 -40.18
CA TYR A 8 3.51 22.11 -40.78
C TYR A 8 2.50 21.05 -41.28
N GLU A 9 1.42 20.81 -40.52
CA GLU A 9 0.35 19.89 -40.91
C GLU A 9 -0.46 20.42 -42.09
N VAL A 10 -0.74 21.72 -42.12
CA VAL A 10 -1.45 22.38 -43.24
C VAL A 10 -0.69 22.21 -44.56
N LEU A 11 0.64 22.36 -44.52
CA LEU A 11 1.48 22.15 -45.70
C LEU A 11 1.82 20.67 -45.98
N GLY A 12 1.50 19.78 -45.05
CA GLY A 12 1.82 18.35 -45.15
C GLY A 12 3.33 18.06 -45.12
N VAL A 13 4.10 18.88 -44.39
CA VAL A 13 5.56 18.75 -44.29
C VAL A 13 5.97 18.43 -42.84
N PRO A 14 7.09 17.73 -42.62
CA PRO A 14 7.61 17.51 -41.28
C PRO A 14 8.10 18.82 -40.66
N THR A 15 8.17 18.88 -39.32
CA THR A 15 8.73 20.02 -38.58
C THR A 15 10.21 20.27 -38.87
N THR A 16 10.91 19.27 -39.43
CA THR A 16 12.30 19.34 -39.87
C THR A 16 12.47 19.84 -41.31
N ALA A 17 11.38 20.19 -42.00
CA ALA A 17 11.42 20.59 -43.40
C ALA A 17 12.24 21.87 -43.63
N THR A 18 12.96 21.87 -44.75
CA THR A 18 13.72 23.01 -45.24
C THR A 18 12.83 24.03 -45.93
N GLU A 19 13.29 25.28 -46.05
CA GLU A 19 12.54 26.33 -46.77
C GLU A 19 12.20 25.93 -48.21
N ALA A 20 13.10 25.21 -48.89
CA ALA A 20 12.88 24.71 -50.24
C ALA A 20 11.71 23.72 -50.32
N GLU A 21 11.61 22.83 -49.33
CA GLU A 21 10.51 21.86 -49.23
C GLU A 21 9.18 22.55 -48.91
N ILE A 22 9.20 23.56 -48.02
CA ILE A 22 8.03 24.38 -47.68
C ILE A 22 7.51 25.13 -48.92
N ARG A 23 8.40 25.76 -49.70
CA ARG A 23 8.01 26.43 -50.97
C ARG A 23 7.45 25.44 -51.98
N LYS A 24 8.02 24.24 -52.08
CA LYS A 24 7.55 23.19 -53.00
C LYS A 24 6.16 22.67 -52.58
N ALA A 25 5.94 22.46 -51.28
CA ALA A 25 4.66 22.03 -50.73
C ALA A 25 3.58 23.09 -50.93
N TYR A 26 3.88 24.36 -50.66
CA TYR A 26 2.98 25.48 -50.93
C TYR A 26 2.56 25.54 -52.40
N LYS A 27 3.51 25.45 -53.35
CA LYS A 27 3.18 25.44 -54.79
C LYS A 27 2.25 24.30 -55.18
N LYS A 28 2.45 23.10 -54.63
CA LYS A 28 1.58 21.94 -54.88
C LYS A 28 0.17 22.16 -54.33
N LEU A 29 0.05 22.69 -53.12
CA LEU A 29 -1.24 22.98 -52.48
C LEU A 29 -1.99 24.13 -53.17
N ALA A 30 -1.28 25.19 -53.55
CA ALA A 30 -1.82 26.32 -54.29
C ALA A 30 -2.41 25.89 -55.65
N LEU A 31 -1.73 24.98 -56.37
CA LEU A 31 -2.25 24.43 -57.63
C LEU A 31 -3.45 23.51 -57.41
N LYS A 32 -3.48 22.75 -56.31
CA LYS A 32 -4.56 21.83 -55.98
C LYS A 32 -5.84 22.57 -55.59
N TYR A 33 -5.72 23.64 -54.80
CA TYR A 33 -6.85 24.40 -54.26
C TYR A 33 -7.04 25.76 -54.94
N HIS A 34 -6.56 25.92 -56.18
CA HIS A 34 -6.76 27.15 -56.93
C HIS A 34 -8.25 27.34 -57.28
N PRO A 35 -8.84 28.54 -57.13
CA PRO A 35 -10.25 28.79 -57.40
C PRO A 35 -10.64 28.49 -58.86
N ASP A 36 -9.72 28.73 -59.80
CA ASP A 36 -9.93 28.44 -61.24
C ASP A 36 -10.08 26.93 -61.56
N LYS A 37 -9.46 26.05 -60.75
CA LYS A 37 -9.48 24.60 -60.98
C LYS A 37 -10.54 23.86 -60.18
N ASN A 38 -11.17 24.54 -59.21
CA ASN A 38 -12.18 23.97 -58.33
C ASN A 38 -13.47 24.83 -58.36
N PRO A 39 -14.13 24.95 -59.53
CA PRO A 39 -15.38 25.71 -59.65
C PRO A 39 -16.54 25.05 -58.90
N ASP A 40 -16.47 23.73 -58.64
CA ASP A 40 -17.54 22.95 -58.00
C ASP A 40 -17.54 23.06 -56.46
N ASP A 41 -16.42 23.45 -55.85
CA ASP A 41 -16.26 23.63 -54.39
C ASP A 41 -15.39 24.85 -54.05
N PRO A 42 -15.87 26.06 -54.36
CA PRO A 42 -15.09 27.29 -54.22
C PRO A 42 -14.77 27.61 -52.75
N GLU A 43 -15.69 27.29 -51.83
CA GLU A 43 -15.56 27.65 -50.41
C GLU A 43 -14.44 26.85 -49.73
N THR A 44 -14.41 25.53 -49.94
CA THR A 44 -13.36 24.66 -49.37
C THR A 44 -12.01 24.95 -50.00
N ALA A 45 -11.98 25.18 -51.31
CA ALA A 45 -10.76 25.55 -52.02
C ALA A 45 -10.18 26.87 -51.50
N GLU A 46 -11.01 27.91 -51.34
CA GLU A 46 -10.58 29.20 -50.81
C GLU A 46 -10.10 29.09 -49.35
N LYS A 47 -10.80 28.33 -48.50
CA LYS A 47 -10.39 28.12 -47.10
C LYS A 47 -9.04 27.41 -47.01
N MET A 48 -8.84 26.33 -47.77
CA MET A 48 -7.56 25.61 -47.79
C MET A 48 -6.43 26.43 -48.39
N PHE A 49 -6.71 27.19 -49.45
CA PHE A 49 -5.75 28.10 -50.07
C PHE A 49 -5.30 29.18 -49.09
N ARG A 50 -6.24 29.88 -48.43
CA ARG A 50 -5.93 30.87 -47.39
C ARG A 50 -5.07 30.29 -46.27
N ARG A 51 -5.39 29.06 -45.81
CA ARG A 51 -4.58 28.36 -44.78
C ARG A 51 -3.17 28.05 -45.27
N ALA A 52 -3.02 27.57 -46.50
CA ALA A 52 -1.72 27.28 -47.09
C ALA A 52 -0.85 28.55 -47.23
N VAL A 53 -1.46 29.68 -47.61
CA VAL A 53 -0.79 30.99 -47.66
C VAL A 53 -0.29 31.38 -46.26
N MET A 54 -1.18 31.45 -45.27
CA MET A 54 -0.82 31.82 -43.90
C MET A 54 0.26 30.90 -43.29
N ALA A 55 0.15 29.59 -43.55
CA ALA A 55 1.15 28.62 -43.09
C ALA A 55 2.52 28.84 -43.75
N SER A 56 2.54 29.10 -45.06
CA SER A 56 3.78 29.37 -45.79
C SER A 56 4.43 30.69 -45.37
N GLU A 57 3.65 31.75 -45.16
CA GLU A 57 4.15 33.05 -44.69
C GLU A 57 4.84 32.91 -43.33
N MET A 58 4.21 32.20 -42.40
CA MET A 58 4.76 31.99 -41.05
C MET A 58 6.01 31.09 -41.05
N LEU A 59 6.06 30.10 -41.94
CA LEU A 59 7.18 29.14 -42.00
C LEU A 59 8.36 29.61 -42.87
N LEU A 60 8.14 30.55 -43.78
CA LEU A 60 9.19 31.14 -44.62
C LEU A 60 9.90 32.32 -43.96
N ASP A 61 9.25 33.02 -43.01
CA ASP A 61 9.94 33.97 -42.16
C ASP A 61 10.72 33.22 -41.07
N ALA A 62 12.05 33.36 -41.11
CA ALA A 62 12.95 32.73 -40.14
C ALA A 62 12.63 33.14 -38.69
N THR A 63 12.20 34.38 -38.46
CA THR A 63 11.90 34.87 -37.11
C THR A 63 10.59 34.30 -36.57
N ALA A 64 9.51 34.34 -37.38
CA ALA A 64 8.24 33.72 -37.04
C ALA A 64 8.35 32.20 -36.86
N LYS A 65 9.10 31.50 -37.74
CA LYS A 65 9.35 30.07 -37.62
C LYS A 65 10.06 29.72 -36.31
N ALA A 66 11.14 30.44 -35.98
CA ALA A 66 11.88 30.19 -34.74
C ALA A 66 11.03 30.43 -33.49
N ALA A 67 10.19 31.47 -33.48
CA ALA A 67 9.27 31.74 -32.39
C ALA A 67 8.22 30.62 -32.22
N TYR A 68 7.65 30.16 -33.33
CA TYR A 68 6.69 29.05 -33.33
C TYR A 68 7.31 27.73 -32.84
N ASP A 69 8.49 27.38 -33.36
CA ASP A 69 9.21 26.17 -32.96
C ASP A 69 9.57 26.19 -31.48
N LYS A 70 9.91 27.35 -30.93
CA LYS A 70 10.17 27.54 -29.49
C LYS A 70 8.92 27.25 -28.65
N VAL A 71 7.76 27.76 -29.07
CA VAL A 71 6.48 27.50 -28.39
C VAL A 71 6.11 26.02 -28.46
N LEU A 72 6.30 25.38 -29.62
CA LEU A 72 6.02 23.96 -29.82
C LEU A 72 6.88 23.10 -28.89
N LYS A 73 8.19 23.36 -28.83
CA LYS A 73 9.13 22.68 -27.93
C LYS A 73 8.78 22.92 -26.46
N ALA A 74 8.45 24.16 -26.08
CA ALA A 74 8.05 24.49 -24.72
C ALA A 74 6.77 23.75 -24.30
N ARG A 75 5.78 23.64 -25.20
CA ARG A 75 4.54 22.89 -24.96
C ARG A 75 4.81 21.40 -24.79
N GLN A 76 5.66 20.82 -25.65
CA GLN A 76 6.05 19.41 -25.53
C GLN A 76 6.82 19.15 -24.22
N ALA A 77 7.77 20.02 -23.87
CA ALA A 77 8.52 19.93 -22.63
C ALA A 77 7.63 20.13 -21.39
N ALA A 78 6.61 20.99 -21.45
CA ALA A 78 5.61 21.11 -20.39
C ALA A 78 4.80 19.82 -20.24
N ARG A 79 4.35 19.22 -21.35
CA ARG A 79 3.60 17.96 -21.34
C ARG A 79 4.40 16.81 -20.73
N VAL A 80 5.65 16.64 -21.15
CA VAL A 80 6.53 15.61 -20.61
C VAL A 80 6.81 15.82 -19.12
N ARG A 81 6.99 17.08 -18.70
CA ARG A 81 7.16 17.40 -17.26
C ARG A 81 5.92 17.08 -16.46
N SER A 82 4.72 17.45 -16.92
CA SER A 82 3.48 17.12 -16.20
C SER A 82 3.25 15.62 -16.15
N GLU A 83 3.41 14.91 -17.26
CA GLU A 83 3.28 13.44 -17.32
C GLU A 83 4.24 12.75 -16.32
N LYS A 84 5.49 13.22 -16.25
CA LYS A 84 6.47 12.70 -15.29
C LYS A 84 6.07 12.99 -13.84
N MET A 85 5.69 14.23 -13.53
CA MET A 85 5.25 14.60 -12.18
C MET A 85 4.01 13.81 -11.76
N ASP A 86 3.03 13.64 -12.64
CA ASP A 86 1.80 12.88 -12.37
C ASP A 86 2.11 11.40 -12.12
N ALA A 87 3.06 10.82 -12.86
CA ALA A 87 3.53 9.45 -12.63
C ALA A 87 4.25 9.31 -11.27
N GLU A 88 5.11 10.27 -10.91
CA GLU A 88 5.79 10.30 -9.61
C GLU A 88 4.78 10.44 -8.46
N HIS A 89 3.79 11.34 -8.60
CA HIS A 89 2.72 11.51 -7.61
C HIS A 89 1.84 10.26 -7.48
N ARG A 90 1.51 9.59 -8.59
CA ARG A 90 0.74 8.33 -8.55
C ARG A 90 1.50 7.25 -7.80
N LYS A 91 2.76 7.03 -8.16
CA LYS A 91 3.60 6.03 -7.50
C LYS A 91 3.77 6.31 -6.01
N ALA A 92 3.99 7.58 -5.64
CA ALA A 92 4.10 7.97 -4.24
C ALA A 92 2.82 7.68 -3.43
N ARG A 93 1.64 7.89 -4.03
CA ARG A 93 0.36 7.56 -3.41
C ARG A 93 0.17 6.06 -3.24
N GLU A 94 0.47 5.27 -4.28
CA GLU A 94 0.40 3.81 -4.24
C GLU A 94 1.34 3.22 -3.17
N ASP A 95 2.58 3.71 -3.11
CA ASP A 95 3.57 3.29 -2.10
C ASP A 95 3.11 3.64 -0.68
N LEU A 96 2.53 4.84 -0.48
CA LEU A 96 2.00 5.25 0.81
C LEU A 96 0.82 4.38 1.23
N GLU A 97 -0.13 4.17 0.32
CA GLU A 97 -1.31 3.34 0.58
C GLU A 97 -0.90 1.89 0.90
N ALA A 98 0.04 1.31 0.16
CA ALA A 98 0.54 -0.02 0.42
C ALA A 98 1.16 -0.15 1.82
N ARG A 99 1.95 0.85 2.25
CA ARG A 99 2.52 0.91 3.61
C ARG A 99 1.44 1.02 4.67
N GLU A 100 0.43 1.88 4.46
CA GLU A 100 -0.68 2.03 5.40
C GLU A 100 -1.51 0.75 5.51
N GLN A 101 -1.80 0.09 4.38
CA GLN A 101 -2.52 -1.18 4.37
C GLN A 101 -1.72 -2.28 5.06
N ALA A 102 -0.41 -2.39 4.82
CA ALA A 102 0.46 -3.34 5.50
C ALA A 102 0.48 -3.11 7.01
N HIS A 103 0.60 -1.84 7.44
CA HIS A 103 0.55 -1.49 8.85
C HIS A 103 -0.81 -1.83 9.48
N LYS A 104 -1.92 -1.51 8.81
CA LYS A 104 -3.27 -1.87 9.26
C LYS A 104 -3.42 -3.38 9.40
N ARG A 105 -2.97 -4.18 8.43
CA ARG A 105 -3.01 -5.64 8.48
C ARG A 105 -2.20 -6.21 9.65
N SER A 106 -0.99 -5.69 9.87
CA SER A 106 -0.15 -6.09 11.00
C SER A 106 -0.83 -5.76 12.32
N LYS A 107 -1.38 -4.55 12.46
CA LYS A 107 -2.13 -4.13 13.65
C LYS A 107 -3.34 -5.03 13.90
N THR A 108 -4.16 -5.30 12.89
CA THR A 108 -5.33 -6.17 13.05
C THR A 108 -4.93 -7.60 13.40
N ALA A 109 -3.86 -8.13 12.78
CA ALA A 109 -3.33 -9.45 13.10
C ALA A 109 -2.84 -9.53 14.56
N ALA A 110 -2.12 -8.51 15.03
CA ALA A 110 -1.67 -8.41 16.42
C ALA A 110 -2.87 -8.34 17.39
N GLU A 111 -3.89 -7.53 17.08
CA GLU A 111 -5.12 -7.45 17.88
C GLU A 111 -5.87 -8.78 17.92
N THR A 112 -5.96 -9.51 16.80
CA THR A 112 -6.59 -10.84 16.77
C THR A 112 -5.82 -11.84 17.62
N LEU A 113 -4.48 -11.86 17.50
CA LEU A 113 -3.63 -12.74 18.30
C LEU A 113 -3.76 -12.42 19.80
N GLN A 114 -3.82 -11.13 20.16
CA GLN A 114 -4.01 -10.71 21.53
C GLN A 114 -5.36 -11.21 22.08
N ARG A 115 -6.46 -11.07 21.32
CA ARG A 115 -7.78 -11.58 21.71
C ARG A 115 -7.77 -13.10 21.91
N ASP A 116 -7.11 -13.84 21.04
CA ASP A 116 -7.02 -15.29 21.13
C ASP A 116 -6.21 -15.74 22.34
N LEU A 117 -5.09 -15.06 22.63
CA LEU A 117 -4.29 -15.30 23.83
C LEU A 117 -5.09 -15.00 25.11
N GLU A 118 -5.81 -13.89 25.16
CA GLU A 118 -6.67 -13.53 26.29
C GLU A 118 -7.78 -14.59 26.51
N ALA A 119 -8.38 -15.08 25.42
CA ALA A 119 -9.36 -16.16 25.49
C ALA A 119 -8.75 -17.46 26.04
N GLN A 120 -7.53 -17.82 25.63
CA GLN A 120 -6.82 -18.98 26.15
C GLN A 120 -6.50 -18.83 27.65
N ILE A 121 -6.00 -17.66 28.07
CA ILE A 121 -5.76 -17.37 29.50
C ILE A 121 -7.06 -17.50 30.30
N ARG A 122 -8.18 -17.00 29.78
CA ARG A 122 -9.48 -17.11 30.44
C ARG A 122 -9.91 -18.58 30.59
N ARG A 123 -9.73 -19.40 29.56
CA ARG A 123 -10.03 -20.84 29.61
C ARG A 123 -9.17 -21.55 30.66
N LEU A 124 -7.85 -21.35 30.61
CA LEU A 124 -6.93 -21.96 31.57
C LEU A 124 -7.23 -21.54 33.02
N ARG A 125 -7.58 -20.28 33.26
CA ARG A 125 -8.01 -19.81 34.59
C ARG A 125 -9.31 -20.49 35.05
N ALA A 126 -10.29 -20.65 34.17
CA ALA A 126 -11.54 -21.32 34.49
C ALA A 126 -11.34 -22.82 34.77
N GLU A 127 -10.50 -23.50 33.97
CA GLU A 127 -10.12 -24.90 34.21
C GLU A 127 -9.36 -25.05 35.53
N GLY A 128 -8.44 -24.13 35.82
CA GLY A 128 -7.72 -24.10 37.10
C GLY A 128 -8.67 -23.93 38.29
N ALA A 129 -9.64 -23.01 38.18
CA ALA A 129 -10.64 -22.78 39.24
C ALA A 129 -11.54 -24.00 39.46
N ARG A 130 -11.99 -24.67 38.39
CA ARG A 130 -12.78 -25.90 38.48
C ARG A 130 -12.02 -27.00 39.21
N LYS A 131 -10.76 -27.23 38.84
CA LYS A 131 -9.92 -28.23 39.49
C LYS A 131 -9.72 -27.92 40.97
N LEU A 132 -9.49 -26.65 41.31
CA LEU A 132 -9.36 -26.24 42.71
C LEU A 132 -10.64 -26.51 43.49
N GLN A 133 -11.80 -26.17 42.92
CA GLN A 133 -13.09 -26.41 43.54
C GLN A 133 -13.39 -27.90 43.72
N GLU A 134 -13.09 -28.73 42.71
CA GLU A 134 -13.20 -30.19 42.79
C GLU A 134 -12.33 -30.75 43.93
N GLU A 135 -11.09 -30.28 44.06
CA GLU A 135 -10.19 -30.67 45.15
C GLU A 135 -10.69 -30.18 46.53
N GLU A 136 -11.20 -28.95 46.61
CA GLU A 136 -11.79 -28.41 47.84
C GLU A 136 -13.03 -29.19 48.29
N ASP A 137 -13.92 -29.56 47.35
CA ASP A 137 -15.12 -30.33 47.66
C ASP A 137 -14.77 -31.76 48.07
N ARG A 138 -13.80 -32.41 47.41
CA ARG A 138 -13.24 -33.71 47.82
C ARG A 138 -12.65 -33.64 49.24
N PHE A 139 -11.86 -32.61 49.52
CA PHE A 139 -11.25 -32.42 50.83
C PHE A 139 -12.31 -32.14 51.90
N ARG A 140 -13.32 -31.33 51.59
CA ARG A 140 -14.47 -31.06 52.47
C ARG A 140 -15.28 -32.33 52.73
N GLU A 141 -15.49 -33.19 51.74
CA GLU A 141 -16.17 -34.47 51.90
C GLU A 141 -15.38 -35.42 52.79
N MET A 142 -14.06 -35.50 52.60
CA MET A 142 -13.14 -36.25 53.49
C MET A 142 -13.19 -35.73 54.94
N LEU A 143 -13.21 -34.41 55.14
CA LEU A 143 -13.39 -33.84 56.49
C LEU A 143 -14.76 -34.20 57.10
N ARG A 144 -15.82 -34.28 56.29
CA ARG A 144 -17.16 -34.69 56.76
C ARG A 144 -17.19 -36.15 57.19
N THR A 145 -16.48 -37.06 56.50
CA THR A 145 -16.42 -38.47 56.91
C THR A 145 -15.64 -38.64 58.21
N VAL A 146 -14.53 -37.90 58.39
CA VAL A 146 -13.75 -37.90 59.64
C VAL A 146 -14.57 -37.38 60.83
N ASN A 147 -15.44 -36.39 60.64
CA ASN A 147 -16.24 -35.80 61.73
C ASN A 147 -17.53 -36.60 62.05
N ARG A 148 -17.94 -37.55 61.19
CA ARG A 148 -19.17 -38.35 61.36
C ARG A 148 -19.00 -39.57 62.29
N GLY A 149 -17.80 -39.77 62.85
CA GLY A 149 -17.63 -40.58 64.06
C GLY A 149 -17.57 -42.09 63.86
N ASP A 150 -16.76 -42.59 62.91
CA ASP A 150 -16.16 -43.91 63.07
C ASP A 150 -14.85 -43.75 63.85
N GLN A 151 -14.80 -44.36 65.03
CA GLN A 151 -13.63 -44.38 65.90
C GLN A 151 -12.55 -45.34 65.34
N ASP A 152 -12.00 -45.00 64.17
CA ASP A 152 -10.71 -45.49 63.67
C ASP A 152 -9.87 -44.32 63.11
N ALA A 153 -10.20 -43.08 63.51
CA ALA A 153 -9.52 -41.86 63.09
C ALA A 153 -8.25 -41.53 63.91
N THR A 154 -7.66 -42.51 64.60
CA THR A 154 -6.33 -42.38 65.22
C THR A 154 -5.17 -42.55 64.23
N VAL A 155 -5.43 -42.91 62.98
CA VAL A 155 -4.38 -43.12 61.95
C VAL A 155 -4.24 -41.97 60.95
N VAL A 156 -5.16 -41.00 60.86
CA VAL A 156 -5.12 -40.03 59.74
C VAL A 156 -4.59 -38.64 60.13
N LYS A 157 -4.38 -38.36 61.42
CA LYS A 157 -3.79 -37.06 61.84
C LYS A 157 -2.27 -36.98 61.66
N SER A 158 -1.55 -38.10 61.66
CA SER A 158 -0.09 -38.14 61.46
C SER A 158 0.32 -38.14 59.99
N ASP A 159 -0.46 -38.79 59.12
CA ASP A 159 -0.01 -39.03 57.73
C ASP A 159 -0.39 -37.90 56.77
N PHE A 160 -1.37 -37.05 57.14
CA PHE A 160 -1.85 -35.97 56.27
C PHE A 160 -1.16 -34.62 56.50
N SER A 161 -0.55 -34.41 57.68
CA SER A 161 0.06 -33.12 58.04
C SER A 161 1.44 -32.95 57.43
N GLU A 162 2.34 -33.92 57.61
CA GLU A 162 3.71 -33.80 57.14
C GLU A 162 3.82 -34.03 55.63
N ASP A 163 3.02 -34.95 55.09
CA ASP A 163 3.12 -35.35 53.68
C ASP A 163 2.44 -34.35 52.73
N PHE A 164 1.38 -33.67 53.19
CA PHE A 164 0.75 -32.58 52.43
C PHE A 164 1.60 -31.31 52.46
N GLU A 165 2.12 -30.90 53.62
CA GLU A 165 3.05 -29.75 53.71
C GLU A 165 4.33 -30.02 52.92
N ALA A 166 4.90 -31.23 52.99
CA ALA A 166 6.06 -31.62 52.20
C ALA A 166 5.76 -31.62 50.69
N LYS A 167 4.59 -32.12 50.24
CA LYS A 167 4.19 -32.09 48.82
C LYS A 167 3.91 -30.67 48.32
N VAL A 168 3.29 -29.82 49.13
CA VAL A 168 3.05 -28.40 48.79
C VAL A 168 4.39 -27.65 48.71
N LEU A 169 5.29 -27.82 49.68
CA LEU A 169 6.62 -27.23 49.67
C LEU A 169 7.48 -27.74 48.52
N ALA A 170 7.44 -29.04 48.21
CA ALA A 170 8.16 -29.63 47.08
C ALA A 170 7.66 -29.06 45.74
N ARG A 171 6.34 -28.91 45.59
CA ARG A 171 5.75 -28.32 44.39
C ARG A 171 6.07 -26.83 44.25
N MET A 172 6.09 -26.08 45.36
CA MET A 172 6.52 -24.67 45.36
C MET A 172 8.01 -24.51 45.04
N ARG A 173 8.88 -25.39 45.57
CA ARG A 173 10.33 -25.39 45.27
C ARG A 173 10.60 -25.74 43.81
N ALA A 174 9.93 -26.75 43.26
CA ALA A 174 10.04 -27.13 41.85
C ALA A 174 9.60 -26.00 40.92
N HIS A 175 8.48 -25.34 41.24
CA HIS A 175 7.98 -24.21 40.45
C HIS A 175 8.90 -22.97 40.53
N GLY A 176 9.55 -22.77 41.68
CA GLY A 176 10.56 -21.72 41.88
C GLY A 176 11.92 -22.02 41.23
N HIS A 177 12.28 -23.29 41.04
CA HIS A 177 13.48 -23.69 40.30
C HIS A 177 13.29 -23.46 38.79
N ALA A 178 12.16 -23.92 38.24
CA ALA A 178 11.82 -23.74 36.83
C ALA A 178 11.76 -22.26 36.41
N ARG A 179 11.25 -21.37 37.28
CA ARG A 179 11.26 -19.91 37.02
C ARG A 179 12.67 -19.32 37.02
N ARG A 180 13.56 -19.79 37.90
CA ARG A 180 14.95 -19.31 37.98
C ARG A 180 15.79 -19.77 36.79
N GLU A 181 15.61 -21.02 36.36
CA GLU A 181 16.25 -21.55 35.15
C GLU A 181 15.77 -20.84 33.89
N HIS A 182 14.46 -20.57 33.78
CA HIS A 182 13.92 -19.80 32.66
C HIS A 182 14.46 -18.35 32.66
N MET A 183 14.59 -17.71 33.83
CA MET A 183 15.22 -16.38 33.94
C MET A 183 16.71 -16.42 33.56
N GLN A 184 17.45 -17.45 33.97
CA GLN A 184 18.86 -17.59 33.61
C GLN A 184 19.07 -17.86 32.12
N GLN A 185 18.24 -18.72 31.50
CA GLN A 185 18.29 -18.95 30.06
C GLN A 185 17.96 -17.68 29.27
N GLN A 186 16.98 -16.90 29.74
CA GLN A 186 16.61 -15.64 29.11
C GLN A 186 17.71 -14.57 29.26
N GLN A 187 18.43 -14.55 30.39
CA GLN A 187 19.61 -13.69 30.58
C GLN A 187 20.80 -14.13 29.72
N GLN A 188 21.04 -15.44 29.57
CA GLN A 188 22.12 -15.97 28.71
C GLN A 188 21.87 -15.68 27.23
N GLN A 189 20.61 -15.72 26.77
CA GLN A 189 20.24 -15.34 25.40
C GLN A 189 20.35 -13.85 25.11
N GLN A 190 20.33 -12.99 26.14
CA GLN A 190 20.53 -11.54 26.00
C GLN A 190 22.01 -11.12 26.11
N ALA A 191 22.88 -12.00 26.61
CA ALA A 191 24.31 -11.73 26.81
C ALA A 191 25.21 -12.34 25.71
N ALA A 192 24.63 -13.05 24.73
CA ALA A 192 25.29 -13.62 23.55
C ALA A 192 24.91 -12.84 22.29
#